data_AF-A0A9D6Y480-F1
#
_entry.id   AF-A0A9D6Y480-F1
#
_cell.length_a   1.000
_cell.length_b   1.000
_cell.length_c   1.000
_cell.angle_alpha   90.00
_cell.angle_beta   90.00
_cell.angle_gamma   90.00
#
_symmetry.space_group_name_H-M   'P 1'
#
loop_
_entity.id
_entity.type
_entity.pdbx_description
1 polymer ?
#
loop_
_entity_poly.entity_id
_entity_poly.type
_entity_poly.pdbx_seq_one_letter_code
_entity_poly.pdbx_strand_id
1 'polypeptide(L)'
;MDPTIIAWSLMAVQMAAWAWLQWNGGTLPDRKYFVFCPLFMLGQVGASIECVNHRAWGTLVVQTYFFAWTAYGGIVRYRTMRRATTVRRVMN
;
A
#
# COMPACT_ATOMS: atom_id res chain seq x y z
N MET A 1 -23.87 -2.93 9.59
CA MET A 1 -22.54 -2.66 10.21
C MET A 1 -22.28 -1.18 10.06
N ASP A 2 -21.81 -0.53 11.12
CA ASP A 2 -21.44 0.88 11.09
C ASP A 2 -20.27 1.08 10.09
N PRO A 3 -20.39 1.99 9.09
CA PRO A 3 -19.31 2.27 8.13
C PRO A 3 -18.00 2.66 8.82
N THR A 4 -18.06 3.24 10.02
CA THR A 4 -16.90 3.58 10.83
C THR A 4 -16.14 2.32 11.26
N ILE A 5 -16.83 1.25 11.69
CA ILE A 5 -16.17 -0.02 12.08
C ILE A 5 -15.36 -0.61 10.92
N ILE A 6 -15.89 -0.52 9.70
CA ILE A 6 -15.20 -1.01 8.50
C ILE A 6 -13.95 -0.16 8.24
N ALA A 7 -14.06 1.17 8.31
CA ALA A 7 -12.93 2.08 8.12
C ALA A 7 -11.80 1.82 9.13
N TRP A 8 -12.13 1.67 10.42
CA TRP A 8 -11.15 1.35 11.47
C TRP A 8 -10.48 0.00 11.26
N SER A 9 -11.23 -1.01 10.81
CA SER A 9 -10.67 -2.33 10.49
C SER A 9 -9.65 -2.24 9.36
N LEU A 10 -9.94 -1.46 8.31
CA LEU A 10 -9.01 -1.24 7.20
C LEU A 10 -7.75 -0.48 7.65
N MET A 11 -7.90 0.55 8.48
CA MET A 11 -6.76 1.29 9.05
C MET A 11 -5.87 0.39 9.93
N ALA A 12 -6.47 -0.51 10.72
CA ALA A 12 -5.73 -1.48 11.52
C ALA A 12 -4.87 -2.41 10.65
N VAL A 13 -5.40 -2.87 9.51
CA VAL A 13 -4.63 -3.67 8.53
C VAL A 13 -3.44 -2.89 7.99
N GLN A 14 -3.60 -1.61 7.66
CA GLN A 14 -2.49 -0.77 7.22
C GLN A 14 -1.43 -0.59 8.32
N MET A 15 -1.83 -0.39 9.58
CA MET A 15 -0.88 -0.28 10.69
C MET A 15 -0.10 -1.58 10.89
N ALA A 16 -0.75 -2.73 10.78
CA ALA A 16 -0.09 -4.04 10.82
C ALA A 16 0.88 -4.24 9.64
N ALA A 17 0.48 -3.86 8.42
CA ALA A 17 1.35 -3.91 7.25
C ALA A 17 2.57 -2.98 7.38
N TRP A 18 2.36 -1.79 7.95
CA TRP A 18 3.44 -0.84 8.24
C TRP A 18 4.40 -1.36 9.30
N ALA A 19 3.89 -1.86 10.42
CA ALA A 19 4.70 -2.47 11.47
C ALA A 19 5.51 -3.65 10.93
N TRP A 20 4.91 -4.47 10.06
CA TRP A 20 5.63 -5.54 9.38
C TRP A 20 6.76 -5.03 8.49
N LEU A 21 6.55 -3.97 7.71
CA LEU A 21 7.61 -3.33 6.92
C LEU A 21 8.76 -2.82 7.82
N GLN A 22 8.45 -2.15 8.92
CA GLN A 22 9.45 -1.64 9.87
C GLN A 22 10.24 -2.76 10.53
N TRP A 23 9.57 -3.87 10.89
CA TRP A 23 10.24 -5.05 11.45
C TRP A 23 11.26 -5.67 10.49
N ASN A 24 11.07 -5.52 9.18
CA ASN A 24 12.03 -5.97 8.16
C ASN A 24 13.05 -4.87 7.79
N GLY A 25 13.24 -3.86 8.65
CA GLY A 25 14.21 -2.78 8.44
C GLY A 25 13.85 -1.84 7.28
N GLY A 26 12.56 -1.71 6.97
CA GLY A 26 12.10 -0.87 5.87
C GLY A 26 12.29 -1.48 4.47
N THR A 27 12.64 -2.77 4.40
CA THR A 27 12.86 -3.47 3.12
C THR A 27 12.06 -4.76 3.05
N LEU A 28 11.50 -5.07 1.89
CA LEU A 28 10.80 -6.33 1.63
C LEU A 28 11.30 -6.96 0.33
N PRO A 29 11.45 -8.31 0.28
CA PRO A 29 11.63 -9.02 -0.98
C PRO A 29 10.38 -8.88 -1.84
N ASP A 30 10.55 -8.99 -3.16
CA ASP A 30 9.51 -8.62 -4.13
C ASP A 30 8.15 -9.23 -3.83
N ARG A 31 8.11 -10.55 -3.56
CA ARG A 31 6.86 -11.27 -3.24
C ARG A 31 6.12 -10.66 -2.04
N LYS A 32 6.85 -10.31 -0.98
CA LYS A 32 6.27 -9.68 0.23
C LYS A 32 5.85 -8.24 -0.04
N TYR A 33 6.58 -7.53 -0.90
CA TYR A 33 6.22 -6.17 -1.31
C TYR A 33 4.86 -6.11 -2.04
N PHE A 34 4.55 -7.10 -2.90
CA PHE A 34 3.24 -7.18 -3.55
C PHE A 34 2.08 -7.52 -2.61
N VAL A 35 2.37 -8.10 -1.44
CA VAL A 35 1.36 -8.30 -0.39
C VAL A 35 1.24 -7.03 0.46
N PHE A 36 2.36 -6.37 0.75
CA PHE A 36 2.38 -5.11 1.49
C PHE A 36 1.59 -4.00 0.81
N CYS A 37 1.81 -3.75 -0.50
CA CYS A 37 1.14 -2.66 -1.23
C CYS A 37 -0.40 -2.68 -1.11
N PRO A 38 -1.13 -3.77 -1.44
CA PRO A 38 -2.58 -3.79 -1.31
C PRO A 38 -3.05 -3.69 0.14
N LEU A 39 -2.37 -4.31 1.11
CA LEU A 39 -2.73 -4.18 2.53
C LEU A 39 -2.60 -2.73 3.02
N PHE A 40 -1.55 -2.04 2.57
CA PHE A 40 -1.33 -0.64 2.91
C PHE A 40 -2.35 0.28 2.22
N MET A 41 -2.67 0.01 0.96
CA MET A 41 -3.67 0.74 0.18
C MET A 41 -5.09 0.58 0.74
N LEU A 42 -5.44 -0.60 1.28
CA LEU A 42 -6.73 -0.82 1.92
C LEU A 42 -6.97 0.11 3.11
N GLY A 43 -5.97 0.32 3.97
CA GLY A 43 -6.13 1.27 5.07
C GLY A 43 -6.17 2.73 4.63
N GLN A 44 -5.50 3.10 3.54
CA GLN A 44 -5.63 4.44 2.96
C GLN A 44 -7.05 4.70 2.46
N VAL A 45 -7.73 3.67 1.93
CA VAL A 45 -9.16 3.73 1.60
C VAL A 45 -10.01 3.91 2.86
N GLY A 46 -9.74 3.14 3.93
CA GLY A 46 -10.41 3.30 5.22
C GLY A 46 -10.24 4.70 5.80
N ALA A 47 -9.02 5.21 5.83
CA ALA A 47 -8.71 6.57 6.28
C ALA A 47 -9.37 7.64 5.40
N SER A 48 -9.48 7.41 4.09
CA SER A 48 -10.16 8.34 3.17
C SER A 48 -11.66 8.43 3.45
N ILE A 49 -12.32 7.30 3.76
CA ILE A 49 -13.74 7.28 4.17
C ILE A 49 -13.93 8.13 5.43
N GLU A 50 -13.07 7.95 6.43
CA GLU A 50 -13.13 8.72 7.67
C GLU A 50 -12.90 10.22 7.42
N CYS A 51 -11.95 10.57 6.56
CA CYS A 51 -11.69 11.97 6.20
C CYS A 51 -12.90 12.62 5.51
N VAL A 52 -13.62 11.89 4.65
CA VAL A 52 -14.84 12.40 4.01
C VAL A 52 -15.94 12.62 5.05
N ASN A 53 -16.16 11.66 5.95
CA ASN A 53 -17.17 11.77 7.01
C ASN A 53 -16.93 12.97 7.94
N HIS A 54 -15.67 13.22 8.28
CA HIS A 54 -15.26 14.32 9.17
C HIS A 54 -14.90 15.63 8.43
N ARG A 55 -15.07 15.70 7.11
CA ARG A 55 -14.69 16.86 6.27
C ARG A 55 -13.22 17.28 6.43
N ALA A 56 -12.33 16.33 6.72
CA ALA A 56 -10.90 16.53 6.90
C ALA A 56 -10.17 16.50 5.54
N TRP A 57 -10.43 17.49 4.69
CA TRP A 57 -9.95 17.52 3.29
C TRP A 57 -8.43 17.52 3.15
N GLY A 58 -7.70 18.17 4.07
CA GLY A 58 -6.24 18.15 4.06
C GLY A 58 -5.69 16.74 4.22
N THR A 59 -6.23 15.98 5.18
CA THR A 59 -5.85 14.58 5.41
C THR A 59 -6.25 13.70 4.23
N LEU A 60 -7.41 13.95 3.61
CA LEU A 60 -7.85 13.21 2.42
C LEU A 60 -6.87 13.34 1.25
N VAL A 61 -6.33 14.54 1.01
CA VAL A 61 -5.32 14.78 -0.03
C VAL A 61 -4.06 13.97 0.25
N VAL A 62 -3.60 13.95 1.51
CA VAL A 62 -2.43 13.17 1.93
C VAL A 62 -2.65 11.68 1.74
N GLN A 63 -3.82 11.14 2.11
CA GLN A 63 -4.13 9.73 1.89
C GLN A 63 -4.15 9.37 0.40
N THR A 64 -4.74 10.24 -0.43
CA THR A 64 -4.79 10.05 -1.88
C THR A 64 -3.40 10.07 -2.50
N TYR A 65 -2.54 10.99 -2.07
CA TYR A 65 -1.14 11.07 -2.50
C TYR A 65 -0.39 9.78 -2.15
N PHE A 66 -0.47 9.32 -0.90
CA PHE A 66 0.21 8.08 -0.49
C PHE A 66 -0.34 6.85 -1.19
N PHE A 67 -1.64 6.83 -1.52
CA PHE A 67 -2.25 5.77 -2.32
C PHE A 67 -1.67 5.72 -3.72
N ALA A 68 -1.64 6.86 -4.41
CA ALA A 68 -1.03 6.96 -5.74
C ALA A 68 0.45 6.56 -5.71
N TRP A 69 1.19 7.03 -4.70
CA TRP A 69 2.62 6.69 -4.53
C TRP A 69 2.84 5.20 -4.28
N THR A 70 2.02 4.58 -3.43
CA THR A 70 2.10 3.14 -3.12
C THR A 70 1.80 2.30 -4.37
N ALA A 71 0.76 2.67 -5.11
CA ALA A 71 0.41 2.02 -6.37
C ALA A 71 1.54 2.16 -7.41
N TYR A 72 2.09 3.37 -7.56
CA TYR A 72 3.22 3.63 -8.45
C TYR A 72 4.45 2.79 -8.08
N GLY A 73 4.82 2.74 -6.80
CA GLY A 73 5.92 1.90 -6.31
C GLY A 73 5.73 0.41 -6.63
N GLY A 74 4.51 -0.11 -6.46
CA GLY A 74 4.13 -1.46 -6.87
C GLY A 74 4.33 -1.71 -8.36
N ILE A 75 3.85 -0.80 -9.21
CA ILE A 75 3.97 -0.90 -10.68
C ILE A 75 5.44 -0.85 -11.11
N VAL A 76 6.23 0.08 -10.58
CA VAL A 76 7.66 0.21 -10.90
C VAL A 76 8.39 -1.07 -10.56
N ARG A 77 8.18 -1.60 -9.35
CA ARG A 77 8.82 -2.84 -8.92
C ARG A 77 8.41 -4.03 -9.78
N TYR A 78 7.14 -4.10 -10.20
CA TYR A 78 6.65 -5.13 -11.11
C TYR A 78 7.36 -5.07 -12.48
N ARG A 79 7.49 -3.89 -13.06
CA ARG A 79 8.19 -3.70 -14.34
C ARG A 79 9.66 -4.08 -14.23
N THR A 80 10.33 -3.75 -13.13
CA THR A 80 11.73 -4.11 -12.87
C THR A 80 11.93 -5.63 -12.81
N MET A 81 11.06 -6.36 -12.09
CA MET A 81 11.13 -7.83 -12.04
C MET A 81 10.93 -8.48 -13.42
N ARG A 82 9.98 -7.97 -14.21
CA ARG A 82 9.73 -8.50 -15.56
C ARG A 82 10.95 -8.31 -16.46
N ARG A 83 11.59 -7.14 -16.42
CA ARG A 83 12.84 -6.89 -17.16
C ARG A 83 13.95 -7.86 -16.74
N ALA A 84 14.15 -8.06 -15.44
CA ALA A 84 15.16 -8.99 -14.92
C ALA A 84 14.91 -10.43 -15.36
N THR A 85 13.65 -10.87 -15.37
CA THR A 85 13.27 -12.20 -15.85
C THR A 85 13.53 -12.38 -17.34
N THR A 86 13.21 -11.37 -18.16
CA THR A 86 13.47 -11.42 -19.61
C THR A 86 14.97 -11.52 -19.90
N VAL A 87 15.81 -10.72 -19.24
CA VAL A 87 17.27 -10.75 -19.45
C VAL A 87 17.84 -12.14 -19.10
N ARG A 88 17.43 -12.73 -17.97
CA ARG A 88 17.87 -14.08 -17.58
C ARG A 88 17.49 -15.15 -18.59
N ARG A 89 16.38 -15.00 -19.32
CA ARG A 89 15.97 -15.95 -20.37
C ARG A 89 16.77 -15.81 -21.66
N VAL A 90 17.30 -14.62 -21.96
CA VAL A 90 18.10 -14.38 -23.16
C VAL A 90 19.55 -14.82 -22.98
N MET A 91 20.06 -14.80 -21.74
CA MET A 91 21.44 -15.16 -21.42
C MET A 91 21.66 -16.67 -21.18
N ASN A 92 20.59 -17.47 -21.14
CA ASN A 92 20.63 -18.93 -21.02
C ASN A 92 20.20 -19.56 -22.35
#